data_AF-A0A9D6ICJ2-F1
#
_entry.id   AF-A0A9D6ICJ2-F1
#
_cell.length_a   1.000
_cell.length_b   1.000
_cell.length_c   1.000
_cell.angle_alpha   90.00
_cell.angle_beta   90.00
_cell.angle_gamma   90.00
#
_symmetry.space_group_name_H-M   'P 1'
#
loop_
_entity.id
_entity.type
_entity.pdbx_description
1 polymer ?
#
loop_
_entity_poly.entity_id
_entity_poly.type
_entity_poly.pdbx_seq_one_letter_code
_entity_poly.pdbx_strand_id
1 'polypeptide(L)'
;MAPQPPRVIRLVRPPDEFGVGVFAITSKKGVQFYVFKEIPSEIGGRGFVVHRLGLADVYHVRIAEPAESSCECLGFLRHGRCKHVQGLAALIGHGMLPE
;
A
#
# COMPACT_ATOMS: atom_id res chain seq x y z
N MET A 1 3.72 23.72 17.96
CA MET A 1 3.95 22.93 16.72
C MET A 1 2.59 22.46 16.23
N ALA A 2 2.07 22.98 15.11
CA ALA A 2 0.74 22.60 14.63
C ALA A 2 0.70 21.09 14.28
N PRO A 3 -0.37 20.35 14.65
CA PRO A 3 -0.48 18.94 14.33
C PRO A 3 -0.39 18.74 12.82
N GLN A 4 0.38 17.74 12.38
CA GLN A 4 0.43 17.41 10.96
C GLN A 4 -0.96 16.86 10.56
N PRO A 5 -1.59 17.35 9.47
CA PRO A 5 -2.82 16.76 8.97
C PRO A 5 -2.66 15.24 8.84
N PRO A 6 -3.65 14.48 9.30
CA PRO A 6 -3.61 13.02 9.26
C PRO A 6 -3.50 12.57 7.81
N ARG A 7 -2.75 11.49 7.59
CA ARG A 7 -2.71 10.86 6.27
C ARG A 7 -4.04 10.16 6.06
N VAL A 8 -4.64 10.37 4.90
CA VAL A 8 -5.90 9.72 4.53
C VAL A 8 -5.60 8.70 3.45
N ILE A 9 -6.05 7.47 3.67
CA ILE A 9 -6.00 6.38 2.69
C ILE A 9 -7.41 6.21 2.13
N ARG A 10 -7.53 6.10 0.81
CA ARG A 10 -8.80 5.86 0.13
C ARG A 10 -8.64 4.83 -0.97
N LEU A 11 -9.50 3.81 -0.98
CA LEU A 11 -9.66 2.96 -2.15
C LEU A 11 -10.36 3.78 -3.25
N VAL A 12 -9.66 4.05 -4.34
CA VAL A 12 -10.17 4.83 -5.48
C VAL A 12 -10.91 3.92 -6.44
N ARG A 13 -10.35 2.73 -6.69
CA ARG A 13 -10.93 1.68 -7.52
C ARG A 13 -10.69 0.35 -6.82
N PRO A 14 -11.74 -0.45 -6.55
CA PRO A 14 -11.54 -1.81 -6.05
C PRO A 14 -10.78 -2.67 -7.07
N PRO A 15 -10.17 -3.78 -6.66
CA PRO A 15 -9.62 -4.75 -7.59
C PRO A 15 -10.65 -5.17 -8.64
N ASP A 16 -10.26 -5.20 -9.91
CA ASP A 16 -11.09 -5.72 -11.00
C ASP A 16 -10.96 -7.24 -11.15
N GLU A 17 -11.50 -7.80 -12.25
CA GLU A 17 -11.40 -9.22 -12.57
C GLU A 17 -9.96 -9.73 -12.71
N PHE A 18 -8.99 -8.84 -12.95
CA PHE A 18 -7.56 -9.15 -13.02
C PHE A 18 -6.83 -8.90 -11.69
N GLY A 19 -7.57 -8.56 -10.64
CA GLY A 19 -7.04 -8.24 -9.31
C GLY A 19 -6.35 -6.88 -9.21
N VAL A 20 -6.56 -5.99 -10.20
CA VAL A 20 -5.87 -4.69 -10.25
C VAL A 20 -6.75 -3.59 -9.64
N GLY A 21 -6.29 -3.01 -8.54
CA GLY A 21 -6.96 -1.92 -7.85
C GLY A 21 -6.14 -0.63 -7.83
N VAL A 22 -6.76 0.46 -7.39
CA VAL A 22 -6.10 1.76 -7.19
C VAL A 22 -6.46 2.32 -5.83
N PHE A 23 -5.45 2.73 -5.06
CA PHE A 23 -5.65 3.49 -3.82
C PHE A 23 -4.91 4.83 -3.86
N ALA A 24 -5.45 5.79 -3.14
CA ALA A 24 -4.87 7.12 -2.98
C ALA A 24 -4.35 7.29 -1.55
N ILE A 25 -3.22 7.98 -1.47
CA ILE A 25 -2.64 8.47 -0.21
C ILE A 25 -2.63 9.99 -0.27
N THR A 26 -3.40 10.62 0.61
CA THR A 26 -3.39 12.06 0.79
C THR A 26 -2.44 12.42 1.94
N SER A 27 -1.49 13.32 1.65
CA SER A 27 -0.51 13.82 2.61
C SER A 27 -0.31 15.33 2.44
N LYS A 28 0.52 15.96 3.28
CA LYS A 28 0.95 17.36 3.11
C LYS A 28 1.53 17.68 1.72
N LYS A 29 2.14 16.69 1.05
CA LYS A 29 2.78 16.85 -0.25
C LYS A 29 1.80 16.67 -1.42
N GLY A 30 0.50 16.58 -1.14
CA GLY A 30 -0.55 16.31 -2.10
C GLY A 30 -1.03 14.86 -2.11
N VAL A 31 -1.83 14.54 -3.12
CA VAL A 31 -2.44 13.22 -3.35
C VAL A 31 -1.55 12.41 -4.28
N GLN A 32 -1.34 11.15 -3.93
CA GLN A 32 -0.60 10.20 -4.75
C GLN A 32 -1.45 8.96 -4.98
N PHE A 33 -1.50 8.51 -6.23
CA PHE A 33 -2.26 7.33 -6.64
C PHE A 33 -1.32 6.16 -6.85
N TYR A 34 -1.70 5.01 -6.31
CA TYR A 34 -0.95 3.78 -6.42
C TYR A 34 -1.84 2.70 -7.01
N VAL A 35 -1.35 2.09 -8.08
CA VAL A 35 -1.92 0.86 -8.62
C VAL A 35 -1.35 -0.28 -7.80
N PHE A 36 -2.20 -1.24 -7.46
CA PHE A 36 -1.78 -2.45 -6.77
C PHE A 36 -2.41 -3.68 -7.43
N LYS A 37 -1.70 -4.79 -7.32
CA LYS A 37 -2.18 -6.11 -7.70
C LYS A 37 -1.68 -7.11 -6.67
N GLU A 38 -2.57 -7.96 -6.17
CA GLU A 38 -2.18 -9.06 -5.30
C GLU A 38 -1.42 -10.14 -6.09
N ILE A 39 -0.39 -10.70 -5.47
CA ILE A 39 0.45 -11.76 -6.00
C ILE A 39 0.65 -12.85 -4.94
N PRO A 40 0.89 -14.11 -5.35
CA PRO A 40 1.22 -15.18 -4.41
C PRO A 40 2.43 -14.83 -3.54
N SER A 41 2.39 -15.24 -2.27
CA SER A 41 3.50 -15.11 -1.32
C SER A 41 3.81 -16.47 -0.69
N GLU A 42 4.98 -17.03 -0.98
CA GLU A 42 5.40 -18.34 -0.48
C GLU A 42 5.87 -18.29 0.99
N ILE A 43 6.12 -17.08 1.51
CA ILE A 43 6.59 -16.83 2.89
C ILE A 43 5.45 -16.41 3.83
N GLY A 44 4.20 -16.68 3.43
CA GLY A 44 2.99 -16.28 4.16
C GLY A 44 2.67 -14.78 4.04
N GLY A 45 1.52 -14.39 4.60
CA GLY A 45 0.94 -13.06 4.40
C GLY A 45 0.45 -12.84 2.96
N ARG A 46 0.02 -11.60 2.68
CA ARG A 46 -0.50 -11.18 1.38
C ARG A 46 0.55 -10.39 0.62
N GLY A 47 0.91 -10.86 -0.58
CA GLY A 47 1.88 -10.23 -1.46
C GLY A 47 1.20 -9.25 -2.41
N PHE A 48 1.80 -8.08 -2.63
CA PHE A 48 1.29 -7.09 -3.57
C PHE A 48 2.42 -6.52 -4.41
N VAL A 49 2.13 -6.34 -5.68
CA VAL A 49 2.90 -5.48 -6.58
C VAL A 49 2.25 -4.10 -6.52
N VAL A 50 3.03 -3.07 -6.19
CA VAL A 50 2.55 -1.70 -6.06
C VAL A 50 3.43 -0.76 -6.87
N HIS A 51 2.81 0.08 -7.69
CA HIS A 51 3.53 1.15 -8.38
C HIS A 51 2.72 2.45 -8.35
N ARG A 52 3.40 3.59 -8.49
CA ARG A 52 2.70 4.88 -8.59
C ARG A 52 2.06 4.98 -9.96
N LEU A 53 0.80 5.44 -10.01
CA LEU A 53 0.07 5.62 -11.26
C LEU A 53 0.87 6.54 -12.20
N GLY A 54 1.13 6.06 -13.42
CA GLY A 54 1.91 6.78 -14.44
C GLY A 54 3.43 6.72 -14.26
N LEU A 55 3.95 5.96 -13.28
CA LEU A 55 5.38 5.69 -13.12
C LEU A 55 5.68 4.19 -13.21
N ALA A 56 6.92 3.87 -13.61
CA ALA A 56 7.40 2.51 -13.83
C ALA A 56 8.01 1.83 -12.59
N ASP A 57 8.31 2.59 -11.53
CA ASP A 57 8.90 2.00 -10.31
C ASP A 57 7.89 1.08 -9.62
N VAL A 58 8.23 -0.20 -9.59
CA VAL A 58 7.46 -1.25 -8.93
C VAL A 58 8.08 -1.58 -7.58
N TYR A 59 7.23 -1.74 -6.57
CA TYR A 59 7.59 -2.22 -5.24
C TYR A 59 6.83 -3.49 -4.92
N HIS A 60 7.53 -4.52 -4.46
CA HIS A 60 6.88 -5.64 -3.80
C HIS A 60 6.59 -5.27 -2.35
N VAL A 61 5.37 -5.55 -1.91
CA VAL A 61 4.86 -5.26 -0.58
C VAL A 61 4.27 -6.53 -0.01
N ARG A 62 4.73 -6.94 1.18
CA ARG A 62 4.14 -8.03 1.93
C ARG A 62 3.39 -7.45 3.11
N ILE A 63 2.11 -7.81 3.24
CA ILE A 63 1.28 -7.51 4.40
C ILE A 63 1.08 -8.79 5.20
N ALA A 64 1.60 -8.79 6.42
CA ALA A 64 1.51 -9.88 7.40
C ALA A 64 1.30 -9.26 8.78
N GLU A 65 1.71 -9.94 9.85
CA GLU A 65 1.81 -9.29 11.17
C GLU A 65 2.66 -8.01 11.10
N PRO A 66 2.44 -7.02 11.97
CA PRO A 66 3.15 -5.73 11.91
C PRO A 66 4.67 -5.85 11.90
N ALA A 67 5.22 -6.86 12.60
CA ALA A 67 6.66 -7.11 12.65
C ALA A 67 7.21 -7.80 11.39
N GLU A 68 6.35 -8.41 10.59
CA GLU A 68 6.71 -9.22 9.43
C GLU A 68 6.37 -8.54 8.09
N SER A 69 5.52 -7.52 8.12
CA SER A 69 5.17 -6.72 6.95
C SER A 69 6.40 -6.01 6.40
N SER A 70 6.57 -6.02 5.07
CA SER A 70 7.77 -5.49 4.43
C SER A 70 7.48 -4.81 3.08
N CYS A 71 8.39 -3.94 2.66
CA CYS A 71 8.32 -3.27 1.37
C CYS A 71 9.72 -2.88 0.88
N GLU A 72 9.92 -2.92 -0.43
CA GLU A 72 11.20 -2.59 -1.06
C GLU A 72 11.40 -1.09 -1.35
N CYS A 73 10.43 -0.25 -0.98
CA CYS A 73 10.57 1.19 -1.18
C CYS A 73 11.58 1.80 -0.20
N LEU A 74 12.27 2.87 -0.63
CA LEU A 74 13.25 3.57 0.21
C LEU A 74 12.66 4.05 1.55
N GLY A 75 11.36 4.33 1.60
CA GLY A 75 10.69 4.70 2.85
C GLY A 75 10.75 3.58 3.89
N PHE A 76 10.49 2.34 3.46
CA PHE A 76 10.53 1.17 4.34
C PHE A 76 11.98 0.80 4.67
N LEU A 77 12.83 0.65 3.65
CA LEU A 77 14.23 0.24 3.83
C LEU A 77 15.02 1.16 4.79
N ARG A 78 14.68 2.46 4.85
CA ARG A 78 15.34 3.42 5.76
C ARG A 78 14.70 3.55 7.14
N HIS A 79 13.43 3.20 7.29
CA HIS A 79 12.67 3.54 8.51
C HIS A 79 11.88 2.38 9.12
N GLY A 80 11.92 1.18 8.53
CA GLY A 80 11.11 0.04 8.92
C GLY A 80 9.60 0.24 8.76
N ARG A 81 9.17 1.30 8.06
CA ARG A 81 7.76 1.62 7.81
C ARG A 81 7.62 2.45 6.54
N CYS A 82 6.54 2.23 5.79
CA CYS A 82 6.21 3.06 4.66
C CYS A 82 4.71 3.28 4.53
N LYS A 83 4.35 4.28 3.74
CA LYS A 83 2.96 4.60 3.42
C LYS A 83 2.27 3.50 2.60
N HIS A 84 3.03 2.64 1.90
CA HIS A 84 2.48 1.54 1.09
C HIS A 84 1.97 0.41 1.98
N VAL A 85 2.81 -0.08 2.90
CA VAL A 85 2.42 -1.08 3.91
C VAL A 85 1.25 -0.55 4.73
N GLN A 86 1.35 0.67 5.25
CA GLN A 86 0.27 1.29 6.04
C GLN A 86 -1.02 1.46 5.24
N GLY A 87 -0.92 1.81 3.96
CA GLY A 87 -2.07 1.97 3.07
C GLY A 87 -2.79 0.65 2.83
N LEU A 88 -2.07 -0.38 2.40
CA LEU A 88 -2.64 -1.70 2.15
C LEU A 88 -3.16 -2.35 3.43
N ALA A 89 -2.39 -2.31 4.52
CA ALA A 89 -2.83 -2.83 5.82
C ALA A 89 -4.12 -2.16 6.31
N ALA A 90 -4.25 -0.84 6.14
CA ALA A 90 -5.48 -0.13 6.48
C ALA A 90 -6.67 -0.58 5.61
N LEU A 91 -6.47 -0.73 4.29
CA LEU A 91 -7.55 -1.18 3.40
C LEU A 91 -8.00 -2.61 3.74
N ILE A 92 -7.07 -3.51 4.04
CA ILE A 92 -7.36 -4.89 4.46
C ILE A 92 -8.08 -4.89 5.80
N GLY A 93 -7.54 -4.19 6.81
CA GLY A 93 -8.13 -4.13 8.15
C GLY A 93 -9.52 -3.50 8.20
N HIS A 94 -9.89 -2.69 7.20
CA HIS A 94 -11.24 -2.13 7.04
C HIS A 94 -12.14 -2.96 6.11
N GLY A 95 -11.71 -4.15 5.66
CA GLY A 95 -12.49 -5.03 4.78
C GLY A 95 -12.75 -4.44 3.38
N MET A 96 -11.93 -3.46 2.96
CA MET A 96 -12.06 -2.83 1.64
C MET A 96 -11.40 -3.64 0.53
N LEU A 97 -10.56 -4.61 0.88
CA LEU A 97 -10.00 -5.60 -0.02
C LEU A 97 -10.53 -6.97 0.41
N PRO A 98 -10.93 -7.83 -0.55
CA PRO A 98 -11.33 -9.20 -0.23
C PRO A 98 -10.18 -9.93 0.49
N GLU A 99 -10.53 -10.91 1.33
CA GLU A 99 -9.57 -11.84 1.94
C GLU A 99 -8.97 -12.79 0.92
#